data_AF-B9TQM1-F1
#
_entry.id   AF-B9TQM1-F1
#
_cell.length_a   1.000
_cell.length_b   1.000
_cell.length_c   1.000
_cell.angle_alpha   90.00
_cell.angle_beta   90.00
_cell.angle_gamma   90.00
#
_symmetry.space_group_name_H-M   'P 1'
#
loop_
_entity.id
_entity.type
_entity.pdbx_description
1 polymer ?
#
loop_
_entity_poly.entity_id
_entity_poly.type
_entity_poly.pdbx_seq_one_letter_code
_entity_poly.pdbx_strand_id
1 'polypeptide(L)'
;MSSRMSGSEEALAVMSCERLDGAAPHLLIGGYGMGFTLRAAQAVLGPEARLTVAELVPEIIAWAKGPMAELAAGCLDDPRVDVILDDVAAVIGRARATYDAILLDVDNGPDGLTRDANDRLYSPRGLQKQWEALKPGGVLAVWSAAPDNAFARRMKDIGFQVEEVAVRARSNGKGPRHVIWFGRKR
;
A
#
# COMPACT_ATOMS: atom_id res chain seq x y z
N MET A 1 -12.60 13.66 -1.14
CA MET A 1 -11.20 13.41 -1.52
C MET A 1 -10.74 14.47 -2.52
N SER A 2 -9.55 15.06 -2.34
CA SER A 2 -8.97 16.10 -3.21
C SER A 2 -7.77 15.53 -3.96
N SER A 3 -7.78 15.60 -5.29
CA SER A 3 -6.70 15.13 -6.18
C SER A 3 -5.37 15.86 -6.04
N ARG A 4 -5.28 16.89 -5.18
CA ARG A 4 -4.10 17.76 -5.02
C ARG A 4 -3.10 17.25 -3.96
N MET A 5 -3.29 16.05 -3.40
CA MET A 5 -2.47 15.49 -2.31
C MET A 5 -1.92 14.08 -2.60
N SER A 6 -1.56 13.78 -3.86
CA SER A 6 -1.03 12.47 -4.25
C SER A 6 0.46 12.23 -3.92
N GLY A 7 1.18 13.25 -3.46
CA GLY A 7 2.64 13.20 -3.36
C GLY A 7 3.16 12.13 -2.40
N SER A 8 2.43 11.86 -1.31
CA SER A 8 2.82 10.79 -0.38
C SER A 8 2.37 9.39 -0.82
N GLU A 9 1.28 9.29 -1.58
CA GLU A 9 0.82 8.02 -2.19
C GLU A 9 1.78 7.55 -3.28
N GLU A 10 2.28 8.49 -4.09
CA GLU A 10 3.31 8.24 -5.09
C GLU A 10 4.63 7.85 -4.42
N ALA A 11 5.04 8.57 -3.37
CA ALA A 11 6.24 8.24 -2.61
C ALA A 11 6.18 6.83 -1.99
N LEU A 12 5.02 6.41 -1.47
CA LEU A 12 4.80 5.06 -0.96
C LEU A 12 5.15 4.01 -2.02
N ALA A 13 4.61 4.15 -3.23
CA ALA A 13 4.88 3.22 -4.32
C ALA A 13 6.34 3.21 -4.76
N VAL A 14 6.89 4.38 -5.08
CA VAL A 14 8.25 4.51 -5.65
C VAL A 14 9.29 4.02 -4.65
N MET A 15 9.24 4.49 -3.40
CA MET A 15 10.20 4.11 -2.38
C MET A 15 10.10 2.64 -1.97
N SER A 16 8.90 2.03 -2.04
CA SER A 16 8.76 0.58 -1.88
C SER A 16 9.47 -0.16 -3.01
N CYS A 17 9.26 0.23 -4.27
CA CYS A 17 9.88 -0.44 -5.42
C CYS A 17 11.40 -0.33 -5.43
N GLU A 18 11.96 0.82 -5.02
CA GLU A 18 13.41 1.02 -4.88
C GLU A 18 14.08 0.06 -3.87
N ARG A 19 13.31 -0.49 -2.93
CA ARG A 19 13.79 -1.42 -1.90
C ARG A 19 13.67 -2.89 -2.30
N LEU A 20 13.09 -3.18 -3.47
CA LEU A 20 12.89 -4.54 -3.95
C LEU A 20 14.05 -4.99 -4.83
N ASP A 21 14.38 -6.27 -4.68
CA ASP A 21 15.35 -6.96 -5.51
C ASP A 21 14.62 -7.73 -6.62
N GLY A 22 15.21 -7.81 -7.82
CA GLY A 22 14.71 -8.62 -8.93
C GLY A 22 13.77 -7.91 -9.91
N ALA A 23 13.57 -8.54 -11.07
CA ALA A 23 12.89 -7.92 -12.22
C ALA A 23 11.37 -8.16 -12.28
N ALA A 24 10.83 -9.05 -11.45
CA ALA A 24 9.43 -9.49 -11.49
C ALA A 24 8.77 -9.52 -10.09
N PRO A 25 8.76 -8.40 -9.35
CA PRO A 25 8.20 -8.37 -8.00
C PRO A 25 6.68 -8.51 -8.03
N HIS A 26 6.12 -9.10 -6.97
CA HIS A 26 4.68 -9.16 -6.72
C HIS A 26 4.29 -8.26 -5.56
N LEU A 27 3.58 -7.18 -5.87
CA LEU A 27 3.08 -6.22 -4.89
C LEU A 27 1.62 -6.52 -4.52
N LEU A 28 1.29 -6.36 -3.25
CA LEU A 28 -0.07 -6.17 -2.76
C LEU A 28 -0.27 -4.69 -2.40
N ILE A 29 -1.30 -4.06 -2.93
CA ILE A 29 -1.72 -2.70 -2.59
C ILE A 29 -3.07 -2.81 -1.87
N GLY A 30 -3.10 -2.35 -0.62
CA GLY A 30 -4.32 -2.29 0.18
C GLY A 30 -5.12 -1.02 -0.12
N GLY A 31 -6.32 -1.19 -0.66
CA GLY A 31 -7.17 -0.12 -1.14
C GLY A 31 -6.79 0.35 -2.54
N TYR A 32 -7.80 0.65 -3.38
CA TYR A 32 -7.59 1.33 -4.65
C TYR A 32 -7.55 2.85 -4.45
N GLY A 33 -8.48 3.40 -3.64
CA GLY A 33 -8.63 4.84 -3.44
C GLY A 33 -8.88 5.58 -4.76
N MET A 34 -7.93 6.42 -5.17
CA MET A 34 -7.93 7.12 -6.48
C MET A 34 -6.92 6.53 -7.48
N GLY A 35 -6.29 5.41 -7.14
CA GLY A 35 -5.31 4.71 -7.97
C GLY A 35 -3.92 5.37 -8.04
N PHE A 36 -3.62 6.35 -7.17
CA PHE A 36 -2.33 7.05 -7.18
C PHE A 36 -1.15 6.10 -6.91
N THR A 37 -1.23 5.31 -5.84
CA THR A 37 -0.20 4.31 -5.51
C THR A 37 -0.05 3.27 -6.61
N LEU A 38 -1.16 2.77 -7.17
CA LEU A 38 -1.13 1.80 -8.28
C LEU A 38 -0.40 2.39 -9.50
N ARG A 39 -0.80 3.58 -9.97
CA ARG A 39 -0.20 4.22 -11.15
C ARG A 39 1.29 4.52 -10.94
N ALA A 40 1.66 4.96 -9.74
CA ALA A 40 3.05 5.21 -9.39
C ALA A 40 3.88 3.93 -9.43
N ALA A 41 3.36 2.81 -8.91
CA ALA A 41 4.03 1.51 -9.01
C ALA A 41 4.16 1.04 -10.47
N GLN A 42 3.09 1.15 -11.26
CA GLN A 42 3.09 0.77 -12.67
C GLN A 42 4.13 1.52 -13.51
N ALA A 43 4.38 2.80 -13.18
CA ALA A 43 5.32 3.67 -13.89
C ALA A 43 6.79 3.28 -13.67
N VAL A 44 7.11 2.63 -12.54
CA VAL A 44 8.51 2.27 -12.19
C VAL A 44 8.79 0.77 -12.31
N LEU A 45 7.75 -0.06 -12.40
CA LEU A 45 7.88 -1.51 -12.51
C LEU A 45 7.97 -1.99 -13.96
N GLY A 46 8.74 -3.06 -14.16
CA GLY A 46 8.87 -3.75 -15.45
C GLY A 46 7.62 -4.54 -15.86
N PRO A 47 7.60 -5.07 -17.09
CA PRO A 47 6.44 -5.80 -17.65
C PRO A 47 6.14 -7.12 -16.92
N GLU A 48 7.14 -7.73 -16.29
CA GLU A 48 6.99 -9.01 -15.56
C GLU A 48 6.51 -8.83 -14.10
N ALA A 49 6.33 -7.59 -13.64
CA ALA A 49 5.81 -7.34 -12.31
C ALA A 49 4.34 -7.76 -12.19
N ARG A 50 3.92 -8.09 -10.97
CA ARG A 50 2.53 -8.41 -10.63
C ARG A 50 2.02 -7.45 -9.58
N LEU A 51 0.82 -6.93 -9.77
CA LEU A 51 0.19 -5.94 -8.90
C LEU A 51 -1.18 -6.47 -8.47
N THR A 52 -1.32 -6.85 -7.22
CA THR A 52 -2.63 -7.18 -6.64
C THR A 52 -3.18 -5.97 -5.91
N VAL A 53 -4.39 -5.54 -6.24
CA VAL A 53 -5.11 -4.49 -5.52
C VAL A 53 -6.26 -5.13 -4.74
N ALA A 54 -6.25 -5.00 -3.42
CA ALA A 54 -7.34 -5.45 -2.57
C ALA A 54 -8.24 -4.24 -2.25
N GLU A 55 -9.43 -4.19 -2.85
CA GLU A 55 -10.41 -3.13 -2.63
C GLU A 55 -11.68 -3.71 -2.00
N LEU A 56 -12.11 -3.12 -0.88
CA LEU A 56 -13.26 -3.61 -0.13
C LEU A 56 -14.59 -3.19 -0.78
N VAL A 57 -14.63 -2.01 -1.39
CA VAL A 57 -15.84 -1.37 -1.90
C VAL A 57 -15.94 -1.51 -3.42
N PRO A 58 -16.79 -2.41 -3.95
CA PRO A 58 -16.91 -2.63 -5.40
C PRO A 58 -17.23 -1.36 -6.20
N GLU A 59 -17.97 -0.43 -5.61
CA GLU A 59 -18.34 0.85 -6.22
C GLU A 59 -17.13 1.72 -6.53
N ILE A 60 -16.05 1.64 -5.74
CA ILE A 60 -14.80 2.36 -6.00
C ILE A 60 -14.19 1.89 -7.32
N ILE A 61 -14.18 0.58 -7.57
CA ILE A 61 -13.68 0.00 -8.82
C ILE A 61 -14.63 0.32 -9.99
N ALA A 62 -15.94 0.26 -9.77
CA ALA A 62 -16.93 0.63 -10.79
C ALA A 62 -16.78 2.10 -11.20
N TRP A 63 -16.54 3.00 -10.24
CA TRP A 63 -16.29 4.42 -10.51
C TRP A 63 -14.98 4.65 -11.26
N ALA A 64 -13.90 3.96 -10.86
CA ALA A 64 -12.62 4.02 -11.54
C ALA A 64 -12.71 3.64 -13.02
N LYS A 65 -13.52 2.62 -13.36
CA LYS A 65 -13.74 2.16 -14.73
C LYS A 65 -14.79 2.97 -15.50
N GLY A 66 -15.58 3.79 -14.80
CA GLY A 66 -16.66 4.58 -15.39
C GLY A 66 -16.39 6.09 -15.26
N PRO A 67 -17.13 6.82 -14.39
CA PRO A 67 -17.02 8.28 -14.27
C PRO A 67 -15.61 8.84 -14.03
N MET A 68 -14.69 8.05 -13.48
CA MET A 68 -13.31 8.47 -13.19
C MET A 68 -12.29 7.87 -14.15
N ALA A 69 -12.72 7.29 -15.28
CA ALA A 69 -11.82 6.61 -16.23
C ALA A 69 -10.68 7.51 -16.72
N GLU A 70 -10.92 8.80 -16.95
CA GLU A 70 -9.88 9.76 -17.34
C GLU A 70 -8.81 9.91 -16.24
N LEU A 71 -9.20 9.95 -14.97
CA LEU A 71 -8.26 10.03 -13.85
C LEU A 71 -7.57 8.69 -13.59
N ALA A 72 -8.29 7.59 -13.73
CA ALA A 72 -7.73 6.24 -13.61
C ALA A 72 -6.73 5.93 -14.73
N ALA A 73 -6.86 6.59 -15.89
CA ALA A 73 -5.95 6.47 -17.02
C ALA A 73 -5.69 5.02 -17.45
N GLY A 74 -6.73 4.17 -17.40
CA GLY A 74 -6.64 2.75 -17.76
C GLY A 74 -5.77 1.90 -16.82
N CYS A 75 -5.41 2.40 -15.63
CA CYS A 75 -4.50 1.68 -14.73
C CYS A 75 -5.03 0.31 -14.28
N LEU A 76 -6.36 0.12 -14.28
CA LEU A 76 -7.00 -1.16 -13.96
C LEU A 76 -7.07 -2.14 -15.15
N ASP A 77 -6.70 -1.71 -16.35
CA ASP A 77 -6.69 -2.53 -17.57
C ASP A 77 -5.27 -3.06 -17.90
N ASP A 78 -4.26 -2.66 -17.11
CA ASP A 78 -2.90 -3.17 -17.23
C ASP A 78 -2.88 -4.68 -16.93
N PRO A 79 -2.33 -5.54 -17.83
CA PRO A 79 -2.34 -6.99 -17.66
C PRO A 79 -1.56 -7.49 -16.44
N ARG A 80 -0.74 -6.63 -15.82
CA ARG A 80 -0.03 -6.92 -14.57
C ARG A 80 -0.94 -6.83 -13.34
N VAL A 81 -2.12 -6.23 -13.47
CA VAL A 81 -3.02 -5.88 -12.37
C VAL A 81 -4.10 -6.94 -12.18
N ASP A 82 -4.20 -7.44 -10.96
CA ASP A 82 -5.30 -8.27 -10.47
C ASP A 82 -6.04 -7.53 -9.35
N VAL A 83 -7.37 -7.44 -9.46
CA VAL A 83 -8.21 -6.75 -8.47
C VAL A 83 -9.00 -7.78 -7.69
N ILE A 84 -8.78 -7.80 -6.38
CA ILE A 84 -9.53 -8.64 -5.44
C ILE A 84 -10.52 -7.75 -4.70
N LEU A 85 -11.81 -8.02 -4.89
CA LEU A 85 -12.89 -7.38 -4.14
C LEU A 85 -13.07 -8.04 -2.77
N ASP A 86 -12.19 -7.71 -1.83
CA ASP A 86 -12.19 -8.25 -0.46
C ASP A 86 -11.42 -7.32 0.49
N ASP A 87 -11.60 -7.56 1.79
CA ASP A 87 -10.83 -6.89 2.83
C ASP A 87 -9.35 -7.25 2.75
N VAL A 88 -8.48 -6.24 2.69
CA VAL A 88 -7.03 -6.45 2.58
C VAL A 88 -6.46 -7.29 3.72
N ALA A 89 -6.99 -7.18 4.95
CA ALA A 89 -6.52 -8.01 6.06
C ALA A 89 -6.87 -9.49 5.85
N ALA A 90 -8.01 -9.77 5.22
CA ALA A 90 -8.39 -11.13 4.84
C ALA A 90 -7.49 -11.66 3.71
N VAL A 91 -7.20 -10.84 2.69
CA VAL A 91 -6.25 -11.17 1.61
C VAL A 91 -4.87 -11.50 2.17
N ILE A 92 -4.33 -10.64 3.03
CA ILE A 92 -3.05 -10.87 3.73
C ILE A 92 -3.12 -12.15 4.57
N GLY A 93 -4.22 -12.35 5.30
CA GLY A 93 -4.41 -13.51 6.19
C GLY A 93 -4.34 -14.86 5.48
N ARG A 94 -4.72 -14.91 4.19
CA ARG A 94 -4.66 -16.12 3.34
C ARG A 94 -3.30 -16.33 2.66
N ALA A 95 -2.50 -15.28 2.51
CA ALA A 95 -1.20 -15.33 1.82
C ALA A 95 -0.08 -15.89 2.71
N ARG A 96 0.87 -16.60 2.10
CA ARG A 96 2.11 -17.08 2.76
C ARG A 96 3.27 -16.96 1.79
N ALA A 97 4.31 -16.21 2.16
CA ALA A 97 5.48 -15.96 1.31
C ALA A 97 5.12 -15.65 -0.15
N THR A 98 4.10 -14.82 -0.35
CA THR A 98 3.49 -14.55 -1.65
C THR A 98 3.99 -13.25 -2.25
N TYR A 99 4.04 -12.20 -1.43
CA TYR A 99 4.33 -10.85 -1.89
C TYR A 99 5.78 -10.46 -1.64
N ASP A 100 6.36 -9.77 -2.61
CA ASP A 100 7.66 -9.10 -2.48
C ASP A 100 7.47 -7.74 -1.76
N ALA A 101 6.31 -7.09 -1.92
CA ALA A 101 5.92 -5.98 -1.07
C ALA A 101 4.41 -5.91 -0.77
N ILE A 102 4.08 -5.34 0.39
CA ILE A 102 2.73 -5.00 0.80
C ILE A 102 2.70 -3.49 1.09
N LEU A 103 1.86 -2.73 0.39
CA LEU A 103 1.72 -1.28 0.53
C LEU A 103 0.33 -0.99 1.11
N LEU A 104 0.29 -0.34 2.28
CA LEU A 104 -0.95 -0.02 2.97
C LEU A 104 -1.12 1.50 3.09
N ASP A 105 -2.18 2.01 2.47
CA ASP A 105 -2.70 3.37 2.62
C ASP A 105 -4.23 3.34 2.75
N VAL A 106 -4.71 2.60 3.76
CA VAL A 106 -6.13 2.25 3.90
C VAL A 106 -6.92 3.19 4.83
N ASP A 107 -6.27 4.19 5.44
CA ASP A 107 -6.83 4.97 6.55
C ASP A 107 -7.64 6.21 6.14
N ASN A 108 -7.95 6.34 4.84
CA ASN A 108 -8.61 7.50 4.23
C ASN A 108 -10.10 7.28 3.89
N GLY A 109 -10.72 6.21 4.39
CA GLY A 109 -12.15 5.94 4.19
C GLY A 109 -13.06 7.03 4.82
N PRO A 110 -14.16 7.41 4.17
CA PRO A 110 -14.98 8.56 4.58
C PRO A 110 -15.74 8.37 5.91
N ASP A 111 -16.01 7.13 6.32
CA ASP A 111 -17.00 6.85 7.38
C ASP A 111 -16.44 6.39 8.73
N GLY A 112 -15.13 6.46 8.98
CA GLY A 112 -14.53 6.06 10.27
C GLY A 112 -14.63 4.56 10.62
N LEU A 113 -15.62 3.84 10.10
CA LEU A 113 -15.81 2.39 10.15
C LEU A 113 -14.63 1.62 9.53
N THR A 114 -13.97 2.22 8.54
CA THR A 114 -12.73 1.68 7.98
C THR A 114 -11.57 1.78 8.96
N ARG A 115 -11.53 2.77 9.86
CA ARG A 115 -10.42 2.92 10.83
C ARG A 115 -10.41 1.79 11.86
N ASP A 116 -11.54 1.46 12.46
CA ASP A 116 -11.64 0.37 13.43
C ASP A 116 -11.35 -1.01 12.77
N ALA A 117 -11.80 -1.19 11.53
CA ALA A 117 -11.48 -2.39 10.74
C ALA A 117 -9.99 -2.45 10.36
N ASN A 118 -9.37 -1.30 10.08
CA ASN A 118 -7.94 -1.20 9.75
C ASN A 118 -7.04 -1.34 10.99
N ASP A 119 -7.50 -0.98 12.18
CA ASP A 119 -6.71 -1.09 13.42
C ASP A 119 -6.19 -2.52 13.62
N ARG A 120 -6.94 -3.53 13.15
CA ARG A 120 -6.51 -4.93 13.20
C ARG A 120 -5.27 -5.21 12.34
N LEU A 121 -5.05 -4.48 11.24
CA LEU A 121 -3.84 -4.56 10.42
C LEU A 121 -2.62 -4.12 11.22
N TYR A 122 -2.75 -3.07 12.03
CA TYR A 122 -1.64 -2.49 12.78
C TYR A 122 -1.44 -3.14 14.16
N SER A 123 -2.34 -4.03 14.57
CA SER A 123 -2.16 -4.86 15.76
C SER A 123 -0.95 -5.80 15.63
N PRO A 124 -0.36 -6.31 16.74
CA PRO A 124 0.71 -7.31 16.66
C PRO A 124 0.33 -8.53 15.82
N ARG A 125 -0.92 -9.00 15.92
CA ARG A 125 -1.43 -10.12 15.11
C ARG A 125 -1.51 -9.76 13.61
N GLY A 126 -1.94 -8.54 13.29
CA GLY A 126 -2.00 -8.05 11.91
C GLY A 126 -0.61 -7.94 11.30
N LEU A 127 0.34 -7.37 12.04
CA LEU A 127 1.74 -7.27 11.61
C LEU A 127 2.39 -8.65 11.43
N GLN A 128 2.11 -9.62 12.32
CA GLN A 128 2.55 -11.00 12.15
C GLN A 128 2.02 -11.62 10.84
N LYS A 129 0.75 -11.35 10.48
CA LYS A 129 0.18 -11.85 9.22
C LYS A 129 0.81 -11.20 7.99
N GLN A 130 1.10 -9.90 8.05
CA GLN A 130 1.86 -9.21 7.00
C GLN A 130 3.26 -9.81 6.85
N TRP A 131 3.94 -10.07 7.97
CA TRP A 131 5.25 -10.72 7.97
C TRP A 131 5.20 -12.12 7.36
N GLU A 132 4.18 -12.93 7.67
CA GLU A 132 3.97 -14.26 7.08
C GLU A 132 3.66 -14.21 5.59
N ALA A 133 2.88 -13.22 5.14
CA ALA A 133 2.49 -13.03 3.75
C ALA A 133 3.68 -12.58 2.86
N LEU A 134 4.66 -11.87 3.42
CA LEU A 134 5.86 -11.45 2.71
C LEU A 134 6.84 -12.61 2.47
N LYS A 135 7.46 -12.63 1.29
CA LYS A 135 8.63 -13.45 0.99
C LYS A 135 9.84 -13.02 1.84
N PRO A 136 10.84 -13.91 2.05
CA PRO A 136 12.13 -13.48 2.58
C PRO A 136 12.69 -12.30 1.77
N GLY A 137 13.19 -11.27 2.45
CA GLY A 137 13.64 -10.04 1.82
C GLY A 137 12.53 -9.03 1.47
N GLY A 138 11.26 -9.42 1.57
CA GLY A 138 10.12 -8.58 1.19
C GLY A 138 9.90 -7.37 2.11
N VAL A 139 9.16 -6.39 1.60
CA VAL A 139 8.98 -5.07 2.23
C VAL A 139 7.52 -4.80 2.57
N LEU A 140 7.24 -4.56 3.84
CA LEU A 140 5.99 -3.91 4.27
C LEU A 140 6.19 -2.39 4.21
N ALA A 141 5.26 -1.66 3.60
CA ALA A 141 5.23 -0.21 3.59
C ALA A 141 3.87 0.30 4.08
N VAL A 142 3.89 1.16 5.09
CA VAL A 142 2.68 1.70 5.72
C VAL A 142 2.72 3.21 5.73
N TRP A 143 1.72 3.85 5.11
CA TRP A 143 1.54 5.29 5.15
C TRP A 143 0.82 5.72 6.43
N SER A 144 1.18 6.89 6.96
CA SER A 144 0.45 7.53 8.05
C SER A 144 0.52 9.05 8.01
N ALA A 145 -0.57 9.68 8.42
CA ALA A 145 -0.65 11.13 8.56
C ALA A 145 0.23 11.71 9.67
N ALA A 146 0.65 10.88 10.65
CA ALA A 146 1.43 11.33 11.81
C ALA A 146 2.42 10.25 12.29
N PRO A 147 3.52 10.63 12.97
CA PRO A 147 4.45 9.67 13.57
C PRO A 147 3.81 8.91 14.74
N ASP A 148 4.20 7.64 14.90
CA ASP A 148 3.82 6.75 16.00
C ASP A 148 5.02 5.85 16.36
N ASN A 149 5.74 6.23 17.41
CA ASN A 149 6.89 5.47 17.92
C ASN A 149 6.48 4.08 18.47
N ALA A 150 5.24 3.92 18.94
CA ALA A 150 4.75 2.65 19.43
C ALA A 150 4.46 1.68 18.28
N PHE A 151 3.97 2.19 17.15
CA PHE A 151 3.85 1.39 15.92
C PHE A 151 5.20 0.88 15.42
N ALA A 152 6.20 1.76 15.34
CA ALA A 152 7.54 1.36 14.90
C ALA A 152 8.18 0.30 15.81
N ARG A 153 7.94 0.37 17.13
CA ARG A 153 8.35 -0.67 18.09
C ARG A 153 7.63 -1.99 17.82
N ARG A 154 6.30 -1.97 17.65
CA ARG A 154 5.52 -3.18 17.31
C ARG A 154 6.04 -3.86 16.04
N MET A 155 6.40 -3.10 15.00
CA MET A 155 7.00 -3.68 13.78
C MET A 155 8.33 -4.39 14.08
N LYS A 156 9.20 -3.78 14.89
CA LYS A 156 10.48 -4.39 15.31
C LYS A 156 10.25 -5.65 16.15
N ASP A 157 9.26 -5.66 17.04
CA ASP A 157 8.94 -6.81 17.89
C ASP A 157 8.49 -8.03 17.07
N ILE A 158 7.87 -7.82 15.90
CA ILE A 158 7.54 -8.89 14.94
C ILE A 158 8.77 -9.38 14.16
N GLY A 159 9.87 -8.62 14.16
CA GLY A 159 11.12 -8.97 13.49
C GLY A 159 11.40 -8.22 12.18
N PHE A 160 10.65 -7.14 11.89
CA PHE A 160 10.99 -6.26 10.76
C PHE A 160 12.24 -5.43 11.05
N GLN A 161 13.10 -5.27 10.05
CA GLN A 161 14.06 -4.17 10.02
C GLN A 161 13.32 -2.90 9.60
N VAL A 162 13.13 -1.97 10.55
CA VAL A 162 12.29 -0.79 10.35
C VAL A 162 13.10 0.46 9.98
N GLU A 163 12.64 1.16 8.95
CA GLU A 163 13.07 2.49 8.53
C GLU A 163 11.84 3.43 8.52
N GLU A 164 12.02 4.68 8.97
CA GLU A 164 10.98 5.70 8.93
C GLU A 164 11.38 6.82 7.99
N VAL A 165 10.50 7.17 7.06
CA VAL A 165 10.74 8.24 6.09
C VAL A 165 9.64 9.28 6.19
N ALA A 166 10.02 10.53 6.45
CA ALA A 166 9.07 11.64 6.44
C ALA A 166 8.92 12.20 5.02
N VAL A 167 7.70 12.16 4.49
CA VAL A 167 7.37 12.65 3.15
C VAL A 167 6.44 13.86 3.22
N ARG A 168 6.39 14.66 2.16
CA ARG A 168 5.47 15.80 2.05
C ARG A 168 4.22 15.37 1.30
N ALA A 169 3.05 15.87 1.72
CA ALA A 169 1.77 15.53 1.10
C ALA A 169 1.66 15.94 -0.38
N ARG A 170 2.44 16.93 -0.83
CA ARG A 170 2.48 17.37 -2.23
C ARG A 170 3.85 17.10 -2.83
N SER A 171 3.85 16.66 -4.08
CA SER A 171 5.06 16.41 -4.89
C SER A 171 5.95 17.65 -5.06
N ASN A 172 5.42 18.86 -4.90
CA ASN A 172 6.19 20.11 -4.91
C ASN A 172 6.86 20.48 -3.55
N GLY A 173 6.90 19.54 -2.60
CA GLY A 173 7.55 19.71 -1.30
C GLY A 173 6.76 20.53 -0.28
N LYS A 174 5.51 20.92 -0.57
CA LYS A 174 4.65 21.69 0.33
C LYS A 174 3.59 20.81 1.02
N GLY A 175 2.93 21.35 2.04
CA GLY A 175 1.85 20.68 2.77
C GLY A 175 2.30 19.93 4.04
N PRO A 176 1.35 19.26 4.72
CA PRO A 176 1.63 18.49 5.92
C PRO A 176 2.67 17.40 5.65
N ARG A 177 3.39 17.02 6.71
CA ARG A 177 4.33 15.89 6.67
C ARG A 177 3.57 14.62 7.00
N HIS A 178 3.74 13.61 6.18
CA HIS A 178 3.30 12.25 6.44
C HIS A 178 4.53 11.39 6.75
N VAL A 179 4.30 10.21 7.31
CA VAL A 179 5.34 9.22 7.60
C VAL A 179 5.05 7.99 6.78
N ILE A 180 6.09 7.39 6.22
CA ILE A 180 6.04 6.06 5.64
C ILE A 180 7.00 5.19 6.46
N TRP A 181 6.46 4.10 7.02
CA TRP A 181 7.28 3.06 7.65
C TRP A 181 7.57 1.96 6.64
N PHE A 182 8.84 1.63 6.49
CA PHE A 182 9.28 0.44 5.76
C PHE A 182 9.75 -0.61 6.74
N GLY A 183 9.22 -1.82 6.64
CA GLY A 183 9.67 -3.00 7.37
C GLY A 183 10.19 -4.05 6.41
N ARG A 184 11.50 -4.31 6.40
CA ARG A 184 12.09 -5.41 5.62
C ARG A 184 12.08 -6.71 6.41
N LYS A 185 11.56 -7.79 5.82
CA LYS A 185 11.64 -9.14 6.37
C LYS A 185 13.02 -9.72 6.11
N ARG A 186 13.74 -10.10 7.16
CA ARG A 186 15.02 -10.82 7.07
C ARG A 186 14.81 -12.32 7.22
#